data_AF-A0A6N6P3R2-F1
#
_entry.id   AF-A0A6N6P3R2-F1
#
_cell.length_a   1.000
_cell.length_b   1.000
_cell.length_c   1.000
_cell.angle_alpha   90.00
_cell.angle_beta   90.00
_cell.angle_gamma   90.00
#
_symmetry.space_group_name_H-M   'P 1'
#
loop_
_entity.id
_entity.type
_entity.pdbx_description
1 polymer ?
#
loop_
_entity_poly.entity_id
_entity_poly.type
_entity_poly.pdbx_seq_one_letter_code
_entity_poly.pdbx_strand_id
1 'polypeptide(L)'
;MKTIISTIARGKLLRERFEPFLLADWSDAVFLHYAVKPEALQPFVPFPLDLRDGVAYVSLVAFTMKNMRPRVGGKWTAGLFKPIATHEFLNVRTYVKHKGEPGIYF
;
A
#
# COMPACT_ATOMS: atom_id res chain seq x y z
N MET A 1 11.52 -15.47 -5.01
CA MET A 1 11.01 -14.95 -3.72
C MET A 1 9.81 -15.79 -3.30
N LYS A 2 9.91 -16.60 -2.24
CA LYS A 2 8.77 -17.39 -1.74
C LYS A 2 7.96 -16.48 -0.80
N THR A 3 6.80 -16.02 -1.25
CA THR A 3 5.91 -15.19 -0.41
C THR A 3 5.20 -16.10 0.60
N ILE A 4 5.50 -15.95 1.88
CA ILE A 4 4.75 -16.60 2.96
C ILE A 4 3.52 -15.73 3.23
N ILE A 5 2.36 -16.15 2.72
CA ILE A 5 1.07 -15.50 2.96
C ILE A 5 0.27 -16.41 3.89
N SER A 6 -0.35 -15.87 4.94
CA SER A 6 -1.19 -16.69 5.83
C SER A 6 -2.35 -17.32 5.05
N THR A 7 -2.79 -18.52 5.46
CA THR A 7 -3.87 -19.25 4.78
C THR A 7 -5.15 -18.43 4.68
N ILE A 8 -5.44 -17.61 5.70
CA ILE A 8 -6.59 -16.70 5.74
C ILE A 8 -6.44 -15.57 4.71
N ALA A 9 -5.28 -14.92 4.66
CA ALA A 9 -5.01 -13.84 3.71
C ALA A 9 -5.00 -14.37 2.26
N ARG A 10 -4.43 -15.56 2.03
CA ARG A 10 -4.46 -16.25 0.73
C ARG A 10 -5.89 -16.59 0.33
N GLY A 11 -6.71 -17.08 1.25
CA GLY A 11 -8.12 -17.39 1.00
C GLY A 11 -8.95 -16.14 0.64
N LYS A 12 -8.67 -14.98 1.25
CA LYS A 12 -9.29 -13.70 0.83
C LYS A 12 -8.82 -13.28 -0.57
N LEU A 13 -7.51 -13.32 -0.84
CA LEU A 13 -6.92 -12.96 -2.13
C LEU A 13 -7.43 -13.80 -3.30
N LEU A 14 -7.67 -15.10 -3.09
CA LEU A 14 -8.08 -16.02 -4.15
C LEU A 14 -9.60 -16.08 -4.37
N ARG A 15 -10.41 -15.51 -3.46
CA ARG A 15 -11.88 -15.53 -3.55
C ARG A 15 -12.43 -14.59 -4.62
N GLU A 16 -11.74 -13.50 -4.89
CA GLU A 16 -12.11 -12.55 -5.94
C GLU A 16 -11.11 -12.67 -7.09
N ARG A 17 -11.59 -13.04 -8.28
CA ARG A 17 -10.76 -13.10 -9.47
C ARG A 17 -10.48 -11.66 -9.93
N PHE A 18 -9.52 -11.01 -9.29
CA PHE A 18 -9.15 -9.63 -9.60
C PHE A 18 -8.15 -9.60 -10.74
N GLU A 19 -8.56 -9.04 -11.87
CA GLU A 19 -7.65 -8.73 -12.97
C GLU A 19 -7.11 -7.30 -12.77
N PRO A 20 -5.79 -7.10 -12.57
CA PRO A 20 -5.24 -5.77 -12.36
C PRO A 20 -5.51 -4.85 -13.56
N PHE A 21 -6.02 -3.65 -13.25
CA PHE A 21 -6.22 -2.57 -14.23
C PHE A 21 -4.88 -2.01 -14.74
N LEU A 22 -3.94 -1.78 -13.83
CA LEU A 22 -2.58 -1.30 -14.12
C LEU A 22 -1.55 -2.36 -13.74
N LEU A 23 -0.49 -2.45 -14.55
CA LEU A 23 0.74 -3.16 -14.22
C LEU A 23 1.81 -2.12 -13.92
N ALA A 24 2.56 -2.32 -12.84
CA ALA A 24 3.70 -1.50 -12.47
C ALA A 24 4.70 -2.31 -11.65
N ASP A 25 5.98 -2.02 -11.86
CA ASP A 25 7.08 -2.56 -11.08
C ASP A 25 7.41 -1.61 -9.93
N TRP A 26 7.73 -2.16 -8.78
CA TRP A 26 8.10 -1.37 -7.60
C TRP A 26 9.57 -1.62 -7.31
N SER A 27 10.35 -0.55 -7.21
CA SER A 27 11.79 -0.61 -6.94
C SER A 27 12.19 0.48 -5.95
N ASP A 28 13.39 0.36 -5.39
CA ASP A 28 14.01 1.41 -4.57
C ASP A 28 13.12 1.80 -3.37
N ALA A 29 12.55 0.80 -2.69
CA ALA A 29 11.58 1.01 -1.63
C ALA A 29 12.24 1.19 -0.25
N VAL A 30 11.83 2.23 0.46
CA VAL A 30 12.25 2.54 1.84
C VAL A 30 11.02 2.62 2.73
N PHE A 31 11.13 2.00 3.91
CA PHE A 31 10.06 1.97 4.92
C PHE A 31 10.58 2.51 6.25
N LEU A 32 10.03 3.63 6.68
CA LEU A 32 10.33 4.25 7.98
C LEU A 32 9.07 4.20 8.83
N HIS A 33 9.19 3.80 10.09
CA HIS A 33 8.07 3.73 11.04
C HIS A 33 8.42 4.51 12.29
N TYR A 34 7.59 5.51 12.61
CA TYR A 34 7.78 6.39 13.75
C TYR A 34 6.73 6.07 14.81
N ALA A 35 7.20 5.72 15.99
CA ALA A 35 6.34 5.55 17.16
C ALA A 35 5.78 6.92 17.58
N VAL A 36 4.46 6.98 17.77
CA VAL A 36 3.75 8.18 18.20
C VAL A 36 2.73 7.83 19.27
N LYS A 37 2.47 8.80 20.16
CA LYS A 37 1.40 8.68 21.15
C LYS A 37 0.04 8.62 20.43
N PRO A 38 -0.82 7.63 20.72
CA PRO A 38 -2.11 7.49 20.05
C PRO A 38 -2.96 8.76 20.12
N GLU A 39 -2.95 9.44 21.27
CA GLU A 39 -3.75 10.63 21.54
C GLU A 39 -3.33 11.82 20.66
N ALA A 40 -2.06 11.85 20.22
CA ALA A 40 -1.55 12.87 19.32
C ALA A 40 -1.93 12.61 17.85
N LEU A 41 -2.17 11.34 17.47
CA LEU A 41 -2.46 10.97 16.09
C LEU A 41 -3.95 10.84 15.80
N GLN A 42 -4.74 10.33 16.76
CA GLN A 42 -6.16 10.03 16.57
C GLN A 42 -7.00 11.21 16.06
N PRO A 43 -6.75 12.49 16.44
CA PRO A 43 -7.51 13.63 15.91
C PRO A 43 -7.43 13.81 14.39
N PHE A 44 -6.39 13.28 13.74
CA PHE A 44 -6.18 13.39 12.29
C PHE A 44 -6.70 12.18 11.52
N VAL A 45 -7.22 11.16 12.20
CA VAL A 45 -7.54 9.87 11.61
C VAL A 45 -9.00 9.54 11.93
N PRO A 46 -9.88 9.38 10.93
CA PRO A 46 -11.31 9.17 11.15
C PRO A 46 -11.66 7.75 11.63
N PHE A 47 -10.66 6.87 11.75
CA PHE A 47 -10.82 5.48 12.17
C PHE A 47 -10.05 5.23 13.47
N PRO A 48 -10.50 4.27 14.32
CA PRO A 48 -9.73 3.83 15.46
C PRO A 48 -8.32 3.38 15.05
N LEU A 49 -7.29 3.90 15.73
CA LEU A 49 -5.91 3.50 15.47
C LEU A 49 -5.67 2.03 15.82
N ASP A 50 -4.89 1.35 14.98
CA ASP A 50 -4.34 0.04 15.33
C ASP A 50 -3.06 0.23 16.13
N LEU A 51 -3.09 -0.18 17.39
CA LEU A 51 -2.00 0.00 18.34
C LEU A 51 -1.23 -1.30 18.51
N ARG A 52 0.08 -1.19 18.51
CA ARG A 52 0.99 -2.27 18.91
C ARG A 52 1.55 -1.93 20.27
N ASP A 53 1.23 -2.74 21.27
CA ASP A 53 1.67 -2.55 22.67
C ASP A 53 1.32 -1.15 23.21
N GLY A 54 0.14 -0.63 22.85
CA GLY A 54 -0.34 0.70 23.23
C GLY A 54 0.27 1.85 22.43
N VAL A 55 1.14 1.58 21.45
CA VAL A 55 1.81 2.59 20.63
C VAL A 55 1.22 2.63 19.22
N ALA A 56 0.98 3.84 18.70
CA ALA A 56 0.60 4.06 17.31
C ALA A 56 1.83 4.31 16.44
N TYR A 57 1.73 4.04 15.15
CA TYR A 57 2.84 4.23 14.22
C TYR A 57 2.40 5.01 12.99
N VAL A 58 3.15 6.08 12.68
CA VAL A 58 3.11 6.71 11.36
C VAL A 58 4.23 6.12 10.53
N SER A 59 3.90 5.63 9.34
CA SER A 59 4.89 5.12 8.39
C SER A 59 5.06 6.06 7.21
N LEU A 60 6.31 6.27 6.85
CA LEU A 60 6.73 7.00 5.65
C LEU A 60 7.28 5.95 4.68
N VAL A 61 6.64 5.79 3.54
CA VAL A 61 7.01 4.80 2.53
C VAL A 61 7.33 5.50 1.23
N ALA A 62 8.61 5.47 0.88
CA ALA A 62 9.10 5.98 -0.39
C ALA A 62 9.37 4.79 -1.33
N PHE A 63 8.97 4.90 -2.60
CA PHE A 63 9.30 3.90 -3.61
C PHE A 63 9.17 4.48 -5.00
N THR A 64 9.87 3.88 -5.96
CA THR A 64 9.78 4.24 -7.36
C THR A 64 8.88 3.26 -8.07
N MET A 65 7.81 3.78 -8.68
CA MET A 65 6.95 3.02 -9.57
C MET A 65 7.54 3.09 -10.99
N LYS A 66 7.77 1.94 -11.62
CA LYS A 66 8.34 1.82 -12.97
C LYS A 66 7.41 1.05 -13.89
N ASN A 67 7.54 1.28 -15.18
CA ASN A 67 6.78 0.63 -16.24
C ASN A 67 5.25 0.66 -16.05
N MET A 68 4.72 1.69 -15.40
CA MET A 68 3.28 1.81 -15.14
C MET A 68 2.51 1.89 -16.46
N ARG A 69 1.56 0.97 -16.67
CA ARG A 69 0.72 0.93 -17.87
C ARG A 69 -0.58 0.16 -17.64
N PRO A 70 -1.65 0.46 -18.38
CA PRO A 70 -2.82 -0.42 -18.48
C PRO A 70 -2.41 -1.84 -18.87
N ARG A 71 -3.02 -2.83 -18.22
CA ARG A 71 -2.77 -4.24 -18.53
C ARG A 71 -3.18 -4.60 -19.96
N VAL A 72 -4.29 -4.03 -20.44
CA VAL A 72 -4.81 -4.25 -21.79
C VAL A 72 -4.04 -3.39 -22.79
N GLY A 73 -3.83 -3.87 -24.02
CA GLY A 73 -3.20 -3.11 -25.11
C GLY A 73 -1.68 -3.26 -25.24
N GLY A 74 -1.00 -3.94 -24.31
CA GLY A 74 0.39 -4.38 -24.47
C GLY A 74 1.38 -3.25 -24.79
N LYS A 75 2.12 -3.37 -25.90
CA LYS A 75 3.14 -2.38 -26.30
C LYS A 75 2.55 -1.01 -26.63
N TRP A 76 1.31 -0.95 -27.11
CA TRP A 76 0.63 0.31 -27.44
C TRP A 76 0.40 1.15 -26.19
N THR A 77 -0.15 0.55 -25.13
CA THR A 77 -0.39 1.25 -23.87
C THR A 77 0.90 1.57 -23.13
N ALA A 78 1.93 0.72 -23.25
CA ALA A 78 3.28 1.04 -22.76
C ALA A 78 3.87 2.31 -23.42
N GLY A 79 3.69 2.46 -24.74
CA GLY A 79 4.14 3.66 -25.46
C GLY A 79 3.37 4.91 -25.06
N LEU A 80 2.04 4.82 -25.01
CA LEU A 80 1.16 5.94 -24.67
C LEU A 80 1.39 6.46 -23.24
N PHE A 81 1.63 5.56 -22.28
CA PHE A 81 1.84 5.91 -20.88
C PHE A 81 3.28 6.26 -20.53
N LYS A 82 4.22 6.19 -21.49
CA LYS A 82 5.65 6.47 -21.25
C LYS A 82 5.92 7.75 -20.45
N PRO A 83 5.22 8.90 -20.64
CA PRO A 83 5.46 10.11 -19.86
C PRO A 83 5.21 9.97 -18.35
N ILE A 84 4.31 9.06 -17.95
CA ILE A 84 3.96 8.80 -16.54
C ILE A 84 4.36 7.39 -16.10
N ALA A 85 5.04 6.63 -16.95
CA ALA A 85 5.38 5.24 -16.68
C ALA A 85 6.38 5.07 -15.53
N THR A 86 7.16 6.10 -15.22
CA THR A 86 8.09 6.12 -14.08
C THR A 86 7.89 7.37 -13.25
N HIS A 87 7.66 7.20 -11.95
CA HIS A 87 7.52 8.29 -10.99
C HIS A 87 7.73 7.78 -9.56
N GLU A 88 8.08 8.70 -8.67
CA GLU A 88 8.38 8.42 -7.27
C GLU A 88 7.14 8.72 -6.42
N PHE A 89 6.87 7.86 -5.44
CA PHE A 89 5.82 8.05 -4.45
C PHE A 89 6.41 8.21 -3.08
N LEU A 90 5.78 9.10 -2.30
CA LEU A 90 5.96 9.20 -0.87
C LEU A 90 4.60 9.10 -0.19
N ASN A 91 4.40 7.99 0.52
CA ASN A 91 3.18 7.76 1.27
C ASN A 91 3.43 8.04 2.74
N VAL A 92 2.66 8.96 3.31
CA VAL A 92 2.48 9.09 4.76
C VAL A 92 1.24 8.29 5.12
N ARG A 93 1.33 7.37 6.06
CA ARG A 93 0.21 6.48 6.38
C ARG A 93 0.28 5.93 7.80
N THR A 94 -0.86 5.58 8.37
CA THR A 94 -0.97 4.96 9.69
C THR A 94 -1.82 3.69 9.66
N TYR A 95 -1.72 2.88 10.72
CA TYR A 95 -2.51 1.67 10.88
C TYR A 95 -3.81 1.96 11.63
N VAL A 96 -4.90 1.40 11.13
CA VAL A 96 -6.26 1.61 11.65
C VAL A 96 -7.01 0.29 11.74
N LYS A 97 -8.06 0.24 12.54
CA LYS A 97 -9.03 -0.86 12.53
C LYS A 97 -10.37 -0.36 12.01
N HIS A 98 -10.96 -1.09 11.07
CA HIS A 98 -12.31 -0.82 10.59
C HIS A 98 -13.13 -2.10 10.58
N LYS A 99 -14.26 -2.11 11.30
CA LYS A 99 -15.16 -3.29 11.42
C LYS A 99 -14.44 -4.58 11.83
N GLY A 100 -13.48 -4.48 12.74
CA GLY A 100 -12.71 -5.63 13.24
C GLY A 100 -11.56 -6.08 12.33
N GLU A 101 -11.34 -5.42 11.19
CA GLU A 101 -10.27 -5.75 10.26
C GLU A 101 -9.14 -4.70 10.33
N PRO A 102 -7.86 -5.12 10.27
CA PRO A 102 -6.73 -4.20 10.18
C PRO A 102 -6.70 -3.51 8.82
N GLY A 103 -6.27 -2.26 8.81
CA GLY A 103 -6.22 -1.41 7.61
C GLY A 103 -5.09 -0.39 7.66
N ILE A 104 -4.90 0.28 6.54
CA ILE A 104 -3.94 1.36 6.37
C ILE A 104 -4.71 2.61 5.92
N TYR A 105 -4.47 3.72 6.60
CA TYR A 105 -5.00 5.04 6.26
C TYR A 105 -3.86 5.92 5.75
N PHE A 106 -4.05 6.55 4.58
CA PHE A 106 -3.10 7.46 3.94
C PHE A 106 -3.56 8.90 4.15
#